data_AF-A0A7Z8VG22-F1
#
_entry.id   AF-A0A7Z8VG22-F1
#
_cell.length_a   1.000
_cell.length_b   1.000
_cell.length_c   1.000
_cell.angle_alpha   90.00
_cell.angle_beta   90.00
_cell.angle_gamma   90.00
#
_symmetry.space_group_name_H-M   'P 1'
#
loop_
_entity.id
_entity.type
_entity.pdbx_description
1 polymer ?
#
loop_
_entity_poly.entity_id
_entity_poly.type
_entity_poly.pdbx_seq_one_letter_code
_entity_poly.pdbx_strand_id
1 'polypeptide(L)'
;MPRSINALLVGLLNLFQGNGNLGSIYFVKALEIQEQTAMPLLKPIFKLHQVGCHICLGDLASAQNSLDNTFTDINPKQRMVLSLFHFYTGWLYALRGQLSLALEQNEHALLMNQVIKNNVGTVCCLGLKAQLLAETAQWEMAEQALLSLASINQQSPNKIYQLQYHLSDAWIGFLSNNQKRALAGIKQFLQVVRHEQI
;
A
#
# COMPACT_ATOMS: atom_id res chain seq x y z
N MET A 1 -6.82 22.87 9.72
CA MET A 1 -7.05 21.41 9.85
C MET A 1 -7.98 20.83 8.77
N PRO A 2 -9.19 21.35 8.48
CA PRO A 2 -10.09 20.72 7.48
C PRO A 2 -9.53 20.72 6.05
N ARG A 3 -8.84 21.80 5.65
CA ARG A 3 -8.30 21.95 4.29
C ARG A 3 -7.14 20.98 3.99
N SER A 4 -6.22 20.75 4.93
CA SER A 4 -5.13 19.79 4.76
C SER A 4 -5.62 18.34 4.75
N ILE A 5 -6.66 18.03 5.54
CA ILE A 5 -7.32 16.72 5.51
C ILE A 5 -8.05 16.51 4.17
N ASN A 6 -8.75 17.51 3.65
CA ASN A 6 -9.38 17.41 2.34
C ASN A 6 -8.34 17.18 1.23
N ALA A 7 -7.23 17.93 1.25
CA ALA A 7 -6.13 17.72 0.32
C ALA A 7 -5.53 16.31 0.44
N LEU A 8 -5.36 15.79 1.65
CA LEU A 8 -4.96 14.39 1.88
C LEU A 8 -5.94 13.40 1.24
N LEU A 9 -7.24 13.53 1.51
CA LEU A 9 -8.26 12.60 1.00
C LEU A 9 -8.31 12.62 -0.54
N VAL A 10 -8.22 13.79 -1.17
CA VAL A 10 -8.19 13.90 -2.63
C VAL A 10 -6.87 13.35 -3.19
N GLY A 11 -5.75 13.57 -2.51
CA GLY A 11 -4.47 12.97 -2.88
C GLY A 11 -4.51 11.44 -2.85
N LEU A 12 -5.07 10.87 -1.77
CA LEU A 12 -5.27 9.43 -1.61
C LEU A 12 -6.17 8.84 -2.70
N LEU A 13 -7.30 9.51 -3.00
CA LEU A 13 -8.20 9.09 -4.06
C LEU A 13 -7.48 8.99 -5.40
N ASN A 14 -6.74 10.02 -5.78
CA ASN A 14 -5.99 10.03 -7.04
C ASN A 14 -4.89 8.96 -7.05
N LEU A 15 -4.17 8.76 -5.93
CA LEU A 15 -3.18 7.70 -5.80
C LEU A 15 -3.82 6.32 -6.03
N PHE A 16 -4.95 6.02 -5.39
CA PHE A 16 -5.62 4.72 -5.53
C PHE A 16 -6.26 4.51 -6.92
N GLN A 17 -6.55 5.59 -7.64
CA GLN A 17 -6.97 5.54 -9.05
C GLN A 17 -5.80 5.41 -10.02
N GLY A 18 -4.56 5.32 -9.53
CA GLY A 18 -3.36 5.26 -10.37
C GLY A 18 -2.94 6.61 -10.96
N ASN A 19 -3.55 7.72 -10.53
CA ASN A 19 -3.20 9.06 -10.96
C ASN A 19 -2.16 9.68 -10.01
N GLY A 20 -0.95 9.12 -10.01
CA GLY A 20 0.15 9.55 -9.15
C GLY A 20 0.50 11.04 -9.32
N ASN A 21 0.39 11.59 -10.53
CA ASN A 21 0.65 13.00 -10.82
C ASN A 21 -0.31 13.93 -10.07
N LEU A 22 -1.63 13.73 -10.20
CA LEU A 22 -2.61 14.52 -9.47
C LEU A 22 -2.50 14.27 -7.96
N GLY A 23 -2.31 13.01 -7.54
CA GLY A 23 -2.10 12.67 -6.14
C GLY A 23 -0.97 13.48 -5.50
N SER A 24 0.19 13.52 -6.18
CA SER A 24 1.36 14.27 -5.75
C SER A 24 1.08 15.77 -5.59
N ILE A 25 0.38 16.39 -6.56
CA ILE A 25 -0.02 17.80 -6.48
C ILE A 25 -0.85 18.09 -5.22
N TYR A 26 -1.79 17.21 -4.87
CA TYR A 26 -2.62 17.40 -3.68
C TYR A 26 -1.84 17.18 -2.37
N PHE A 27 -0.86 16.27 -2.34
CA PHE A 27 0.02 16.13 -1.17
C PHE A 27 0.96 17.32 -0.99
N VAL A 28 1.47 17.92 -2.08
CA VAL A 28 2.22 19.19 -2.02
C VAL A 28 1.35 20.29 -1.44
N LYS A 29 0.12 20.46 -1.93
CA LYS A 29 -0.84 21.45 -1.37
C LYS A 29 -1.14 21.18 0.10
N ALA A 30 -1.27 19.91 0.50
CA ALA A 30 -1.50 19.55 1.89
C ALA A 30 -0.33 19.98 2.80
N LEU A 31 0.91 19.81 2.32
CA LEU A 31 2.12 20.27 2.99
C LEU A 31 2.17 21.80 3.11
N GLU A 32 1.92 22.53 2.01
CA GLU A 32 1.88 24.00 2.01
C GLU A 32 0.87 24.56 3.03
N ILE A 33 -0.35 23.99 3.07
CA ILE A 33 -1.39 24.36 4.04
C ILE A 33 -0.93 24.06 5.47
N GLN A 34 -0.20 22.96 5.66
CA GLN A 34 0.26 22.54 6.98
C GLN A 34 1.35 23.48 7.52
N GLU A 35 2.28 23.92 6.67
CA GLU A 35 3.32 24.89 7.03
C GLU A 35 2.71 26.23 7.48
N GLN A 36 1.60 26.64 6.86
CA GLN A 36 0.86 27.85 7.24
C GLN A 36 0.12 27.71 8.59
N THR A 37 -0.11 26.49 9.08
CA THR A 37 -0.95 26.24 10.27
C THR A 37 -0.17 25.76 11.50
N ALA A 38 1.17 25.73 11.45
CA ALA A 38 2.07 25.34 12.55
C ALA A 38 1.73 23.98 13.22
N MET A 39 1.09 23.06 12.49
CA MET A 39 0.69 21.74 13.00
C MET A 39 1.45 20.62 12.27
N PRO A 40 2.70 20.29 12.62
CA PRO A 40 3.58 19.40 11.83
C PRO A 40 3.20 17.90 11.88
N LEU A 41 2.16 17.52 12.64
CA LEU A 41 1.83 16.11 12.93
C LEU A 41 1.56 15.23 11.69
N LEU A 42 1.03 15.80 10.61
CA LEU A 42 0.68 15.06 9.39
C LEU A 42 1.77 15.10 8.30
N LYS A 43 2.87 15.84 8.54
CA LYS A 43 3.88 16.11 7.51
C LYS A 43 4.52 14.81 7.00
N PRO A 44 4.92 13.87 7.88
CA PRO A 44 5.44 12.59 7.42
C PRO A 44 4.42 11.77 6.63
N ILE A 45 3.13 11.88 6.96
CA ILE A 45 2.07 11.16 6.24
C ILE A 45 1.97 11.64 4.80
N PHE A 46 1.98 12.97 4.57
CA PHE A 46 1.91 13.51 3.22
C PHE A 46 3.13 13.13 2.39
N LYS A 47 4.33 13.27 2.96
CA LYS A 47 5.58 12.87 2.29
C LYS A 47 5.59 11.37 1.94
N LEU A 48 5.16 10.49 2.84
CA LEU A 48 5.10 9.06 2.56
C LEU A 48 4.11 8.73 1.43
N HIS A 49 2.96 9.39 1.36
CA HIS A 49 2.05 9.16 0.23
C HIS A 49 2.58 9.73 -1.09
N GLN A 50 3.44 10.75 -1.08
CA GLN A 50 4.18 11.16 -2.28
C GLN A 50 5.14 10.05 -2.76
N VAL A 51 5.76 9.29 -1.85
CA VAL A 51 6.52 8.07 -2.23
C VAL A 51 5.63 7.11 -3.01
N GLY A 52 4.40 6.88 -2.53
CA GLY A 52 3.40 6.08 -3.24
C GLY A 52 3.08 6.62 -4.63
N CYS A 53 2.95 7.94 -4.79
CA CYS A 53 2.75 8.57 -6.10
C CYS A 53 3.94 8.34 -7.04
N HIS A 54 5.18 8.48 -6.56
CA HIS A 54 6.36 8.22 -7.37
C HIS A 54 6.46 6.75 -7.79
N ILE A 55 6.18 5.81 -6.87
CA ILE A 55 6.10 4.38 -7.19
C ILE A 55 5.04 4.11 -8.27
N CYS A 56 3.86 4.71 -8.14
CA CYS A 56 2.77 4.59 -9.13
C CYS A 56 3.19 5.07 -10.53
N LEU A 57 4.10 6.04 -10.61
CA LEU A 57 4.63 6.59 -11.86
C LEU A 57 5.86 5.83 -12.38
N GLY A 58 6.33 4.81 -11.66
CA GLY A 58 7.57 4.08 -11.98
C GLY A 58 8.85 4.87 -11.69
N ASP A 59 8.76 6.03 -11.03
CA ASP A 59 9.91 6.87 -10.69
C ASP A 59 10.53 6.42 -9.36
N LEU A 60 11.30 5.33 -9.42
CA LEU A 60 11.93 4.72 -8.24
C LEU A 60 13.02 5.61 -7.62
N ALA A 61 13.61 6.52 -8.39
CA ALA A 61 14.64 7.44 -7.92
C ALA A 61 14.02 8.53 -7.03
N SER A 62 12.97 9.20 -7.51
CA SER A 62 12.23 10.19 -6.72
C SER A 62 11.51 9.55 -5.53
N ALA A 63 11.02 8.31 -5.68
CA ALA A 63 10.45 7.56 -4.57
C ALA A 63 11.46 7.33 -3.44
N GLN A 64 12.67 6.89 -3.77
CA GLN A 64 13.75 6.70 -2.79
C GLN A 64 14.14 8.02 -2.12
N ASN A 65 14.38 9.07 -2.91
CA ASN A 65 14.77 10.37 -2.38
C ASN A 65 13.70 10.93 -1.43
N SER A 66 12.42 10.82 -1.79
CA SER A 66 11.30 11.22 -0.92
C SER A 66 11.23 10.39 0.36
N LEU A 67 11.51 9.08 0.28
CA LEU A 67 11.53 8.19 1.45
C LEU A 67 12.67 8.56 2.41
N ASP A 68 13.88 8.78 1.89
CA ASP A 68 15.07 9.16 2.67
C ASP A 68 14.85 10.52 3.38
N ASN A 69 14.28 11.49 2.67
CA ASN A 69 13.91 12.81 3.22
C ASN A 69 12.75 12.77 4.22
N THR A 70 12.03 11.65 4.31
CA THR A 70 10.98 11.46 5.30
C THR A 70 11.53 10.76 6.54
N PHE A 71 12.47 9.83 6.38
CA PHE A 71 13.07 9.07 7.48
C PHE A 71 13.59 9.95 8.62
N THR A 72 14.22 11.08 8.28
CA THR A 72 14.76 12.05 9.25
C THR A 72 13.71 12.64 10.19
N ASP A 73 12.44 12.65 9.76
CA ASP A 73 11.33 13.33 10.44
C ASP A 73 10.41 12.35 11.20
N ILE A 74 10.69 11.04 11.17
CA ILE A 74 9.79 10.03 11.74
C ILE A 74 9.98 9.93 13.26
N ASN A 75 8.93 10.26 14.00
CA ASN A 75 8.86 9.99 15.42
C ASN A 75 8.54 8.50 15.66
N PRO A 76 9.36 7.74 16.41
CA PRO A 76 9.12 6.32 16.69
C PRO A 76 7.78 6.00 17.37
N LYS A 77 7.14 7.01 18.00
CA LYS A 77 5.82 6.86 18.62
C LYS A 77 4.67 6.94 17.60
N GLN A 78 4.91 7.43 16.39
CA GLN A 78 3.91 7.53 15.32
C GLN A 78 3.80 6.21 14.54
N ARG A 79 3.18 5.19 15.16
CA ARG A 79 3.05 3.84 14.59
C ARG A 79 2.42 3.80 13.20
N MET A 80 1.48 4.69 12.89
CA MET A 80 0.90 4.82 11.54
C MET A 80 1.93 5.29 10.51
N VAL A 81 2.79 6.26 10.87
CA VAL A 81 3.86 6.76 10.00
C VAL A 81 4.91 5.67 9.79
N LEU A 82 5.32 4.98 10.86
CA LEU A 82 6.25 3.85 10.76
C LEU A 82 5.69 2.74 9.86
N SER A 83 4.42 2.40 10.01
CA SER A 83 3.73 1.43 9.15
C SER A 83 3.83 1.80 7.67
N LEU A 84 3.47 3.05 7.33
CA LEU A 84 3.55 3.54 5.95
C LEU A 84 4.98 3.57 5.42
N PHE A 85 5.95 3.98 6.26
CA PHE A 85 7.36 4.00 5.90
C PHE A 85 7.83 2.60 5.52
N HIS A 86 7.65 1.63 6.42
CA HIS A 86 8.02 0.24 6.17
C HIS A 86 7.29 -0.35 4.95
N PHE A 87 6.01 -0.03 4.75
CA PHE A 87 5.24 -0.49 3.61
C PHE A 87 5.83 0.01 2.27
N TYR A 88 6.13 1.31 2.17
CA TYR A 88 6.73 1.87 0.95
C TYR A 88 8.19 1.44 0.74
N THR A 89 8.97 1.28 1.81
CA THR A 89 10.30 0.66 1.73
C THR A 89 10.19 -0.77 1.19
N GLY A 90 9.23 -1.55 1.68
CA GLY A 90 8.94 -2.90 1.19
C GLY A 90 8.63 -2.93 -0.31
N TRP A 91 7.78 -2.03 -0.79
CA TRP A 91 7.50 -1.89 -2.22
C TRP A 91 8.74 -1.53 -3.04
N LEU A 92 9.58 -0.60 -2.59
CA LEU A 92 10.81 -0.25 -3.29
C LEU A 92 11.79 -1.42 -3.38
N TYR A 93 11.94 -2.19 -2.30
CA TYR A 93 12.76 -3.40 -2.32
C TYR A 93 12.17 -4.46 -3.27
N ALA A 94 10.85 -4.65 -3.26
CA ALA A 94 10.19 -5.60 -4.16
C ALA A 94 10.44 -5.24 -5.63
N LEU A 95 10.26 -3.97 -5.99
CA LEU A 95 10.47 -3.45 -7.35
C LEU A 95 11.92 -3.52 -7.82
N ARG A 96 12.88 -3.65 -6.89
CA ARG A 96 14.31 -3.86 -7.16
C ARG A 96 14.72 -5.34 -7.13
N GLY A 97 13.77 -6.25 -6.94
CA GLY A 97 14.03 -7.69 -6.83
C GLY A 97 14.64 -8.12 -5.48
N GLN A 98 14.67 -7.24 -4.48
CA GLN A 98 15.20 -7.52 -3.14
C GLN A 98 14.12 -8.14 -2.25
N LEU A 99 13.59 -9.30 -2.66
CA LEU A 99 12.36 -9.89 -2.12
C LEU A 99 12.43 -10.20 -0.61
N SER A 100 13.57 -10.66 -0.11
CA SER A 100 13.74 -10.94 1.33
C SER A 100 13.65 -9.68 2.18
N LEU A 101 14.32 -8.59 1.75
CA LEU A 101 14.25 -7.29 2.42
C LEU A 101 12.83 -6.69 2.30
N ALA A 102 12.19 -6.87 1.14
CA ALA A 102 10.80 -6.44 0.95
C ALA A 102 9.85 -7.11 1.95
N LEU A 103 10.01 -8.41 2.16
CA LEU A 103 9.20 -9.19 3.09
C LEU A 103 9.43 -8.73 4.52
N GLU A 104 10.67 -8.57 4.96
CA GLU A 104 11.02 -8.06 6.29
C GLU A 104 10.36 -6.71 6.58
N GLN A 105 10.49 -5.75 5.65
CA GLN A 105 9.87 -4.44 5.79
C GLN A 105 8.34 -4.53 5.82
N ASN A 106 7.74 -5.35 4.97
CA ASN A 106 6.29 -5.55 4.98
C ASN A 106 5.79 -6.20 6.30
N GLU A 107 6.58 -7.06 6.94
CA GLU A 107 6.23 -7.63 8.25
C GLU A 107 6.25 -6.59 9.37
N HIS A 108 7.23 -5.66 9.35
CA HIS A 108 7.21 -4.51 10.25
C HIS A 108 5.97 -3.64 10.04
N ALA A 109 5.59 -3.37 8.79
CA ALA A 109 4.38 -2.62 8.47
C ALA A 109 3.10 -3.32 8.97
N LEU A 110 3.01 -4.63 8.73
CA LEU A 110 1.89 -5.47 9.17
C LEU A 110 1.71 -5.44 10.69
N LEU A 111 2.80 -5.64 11.44
CA LEU A 111 2.78 -5.60 12.91
C LEU A 111 2.26 -4.24 13.41
N MET A 112 2.75 -3.14 12.85
CA MET A 112 2.32 -1.80 13.26
C MET A 112 0.83 -1.57 12.96
N ASN A 113 0.34 -2.01 11.79
CA ASN A 113 -1.07 -1.91 11.42
C ASN A 113 -1.98 -2.72 12.37
N GLN A 114 -1.57 -3.93 12.75
CA GLN A 114 -2.31 -4.76 13.70
C GLN A 114 -2.38 -4.10 15.08
N VAL A 115 -1.27 -3.55 15.57
CA VAL A 115 -1.19 -2.85 16.86
C VAL A 115 -2.13 -1.64 16.91
N ILE A 116 -2.21 -0.86 15.83
CA ILE A 116 -3.12 0.31 15.75
C ILE A 116 -4.52 -0.03 15.22
N LYS A 117 -4.82 -1.31 14.97
CA LYS A 117 -6.08 -1.80 14.40
C LYS A 117 -6.46 -1.13 13.07
N ASN A 118 -5.47 -0.84 12.23
CA ASN A 118 -5.68 -0.33 10.88
C ASN A 118 -5.96 -1.49 9.91
N ASN A 119 -7.22 -1.88 9.78
CA ASN A 119 -7.62 -3.02 8.96
C ASN A 119 -7.26 -2.86 7.47
N VAL A 120 -7.39 -1.66 6.91
CA VAL A 120 -7.00 -1.40 5.51
C VAL A 120 -5.51 -1.62 5.31
N GLY A 121 -4.68 -1.07 6.21
CA GLY A 121 -3.23 -1.29 6.18
C GLY A 121 -2.86 -2.76 6.35
N THR A 122 -3.51 -3.47 7.27
CA THR A 122 -3.33 -4.92 7.47
C THR A 122 -3.61 -5.71 6.19
N VAL A 123 -4.73 -5.42 5.51
CA VAL A 123 -5.13 -6.08 4.26
C VAL A 123 -4.10 -5.81 3.15
N CYS A 124 -3.67 -4.56 2.97
CA CYS A 124 -2.63 -4.23 1.99
C CYS A 124 -1.31 -4.96 2.28
N CYS A 125 -0.89 -5.04 3.55
CA CYS A 125 0.33 -5.76 3.93
C CYS A 125 0.19 -7.28 3.73
N LEU A 126 -0.98 -7.87 4.01
CA LEU A 126 -1.23 -9.29 3.75
C LEU A 126 -1.21 -9.61 2.26
N GLY A 127 -1.78 -8.74 1.42
CA GLY A 127 -1.72 -8.89 -0.04
C GLY A 127 -0.29 -8.86 -0.56
N LEU A 128 0.51 -7.87 -0.14
CA LEU A 128 1.92 -7.79 -0.50
C LEU A 128 2.71 -9.00 0.04
N LYS A 129 2.43 -9.46 1.27
CA LYS A 129 3.08 -10.64 1.86
C LYS A 129 2.82 -11.88 1.02
N ALA A 130 1.56 -12.13 0.64
CA ALA A 130 1.19 -13.26 -0.20
C ALA A 130 1.92 -13.24 -1.55
N GLN A 131 2.00 -12.08 -2.18
CA GLN A 131 2.71 -11.89 -3.46
C GLN A 131 4.22 -12.14 -3.32
N LEU A 132 4.88 -11.56 -2.32
CA LEU A 132 6.32 -11.74 -2.07
C LEU A 132 6.69 -13.19 -1.75
N LEU A 133 5.85 -13.88 -0.97
CA LEU A 133 6.05 -15.30 -0.66
C LEU A 133 5.88 -16.17 -1.91
N ALA A 134 4.92 -15.85 -2.78
CA ALA A 134 4.75 -16.54 -4.05
C ALA A 134 5.94 -16.32 -5.01
N GLU A 135 6.46 -15.09 -5.10
CA GLU A 135 7.66 -14.75 -5.89
C GLU A 135 8.91 -15.53 -5.44
N THR A 136 8.97 -15.88 -4.15
CA THR A 136 10.04 -16.70 -3.57
C THR A 136 9.70 -18.19 -3.50
N ALA A 137 8.65 -18.63 -4.19
CA ALA A 137 8.15 -20.01 -4.21
C ALA A 137 7.82 -20.62 -2.83
N GLN A 138 7.58 -19.79 -1.82
CA GLN A 138 7.12 -20.19 -0.48
C GLN A 138 5.60 -20.38 -0.48
N TRP A 139 5.13 -21.35 -1.27
CA TRP A 139 3.72 -21.51 -1.62
C TRP A 139 2.79 -21.68 -0.42
N GLU A 140 3.16 -22.55 0.53
CA GLU A 140 2.32 -22.79 1.72
C GLU A 140 2.12 -21.51 2.53
N MET A 141 3.19 -20.73 2.73
CA MET A 141 3.12 -19.47 3.46
C MET A 141 2.34 -18.41 2.68
N ALA A 142 2.47 -18.39 1.35
CA ALA A 142 1.70 -17.51 0.48
C ALA A 142 0.18 -17.80 0.61
N GLU A 143 -0.21 -19.08 0.60
CA GLU A 143 -1.59 -19.50 0.80
C GLU A 143 -2.10 -19.16 2.21
N GLN A 144 -1.28 -19.33 3.25
CA GLN A 144 -1.66 -18.93 4.61
C GLN A 144 -1.92 -17.41 4.73
N ALA A 145 -1.09 -16.60 4.08
CA ALA A 145 -1.32 -15.15 3.99
C ALA A 145 -2.62 -14.84 3.22
N LEU A 146 -2.88 -15.54 2.12
CA LEU A 146 -4.11 -15.39 1.35
C LEU A 146 -5.36 -15.84 2.13
N LEU A 147 -5.29 -16.92 2.91
CA LEU A 147 -6.37 -17.38 3.78
C LEU A 147 -6.71 -16.34 4.87
N SER A 148 -5.67 -15.73 5.45
CA SER A 148 -5.85 -14.64 6.41
C SER A 148 -6.58 -13.45 5.77
N LEU A 149 -6.20 -13.09 4.54
CA LEU A 149 -6.85 -12.05 3.76
C LEU A 149 -8.30 -12.41 3.39
N ALA A 150 -8.55 -13.66 3.02
CA ALA A 150 -9.88 -14.18 2.70
C ALA A 150 -10.82 -14.09 3.91
N SER A 151 -10.34 -14.45 5.09
CA SER A 151 -11.11 -14.37 6.34
C SER A 151 -11.57 -12.93 6.62
N ILE A 152 -10.67 -11.95 6.46
CA ILE A 152 -11.01 -10.53 6.66
C ILE A 152 -12.01 -10.05 5.58
N ASN A 153 -11.82 -10.46 4.33
CA ASN A 153 -12.70 -10.09 3.22
C ASN A 153 -14.13 -10.64 3.41
N GLN A 154 -14.29 -11.83 3.97
CA GLN A 154 -15.61 -12.41 4.26
C GLN A 154 -16.36 -11.67 5.38
N GLN A 155 -15.64 -11.06 6.32
CA GLN A 155 -16.24 -10.35 7.45
C GLN A 155 -16.73 -8.94 7.10
N SER A 156 -16.30 -8.35 5.97
CA SER A 156 -16.63 -6.98 5.61
C SER A 156 -16.74 -6.79 4.10
N PRO A 157 -17.83 -6.20 3.57
CA PRO A 157 -17.97 -5.90 2.14
C PRO A 157 -17.16 -4.66 1.73
N ASN A 158 -15.88 -4.61 2.11
CA ASN A 158 -14.97 -3.52 1.75
C ASN A 158 -14.29 -3.85 0.40
N LYS A 159 -14.47 -2.98 -0.58
CA LYS A 159 -13.92 -3.18 -1.93
C LYS A 159 -12.40 -3.25 -1.98
N ILE A 160 -11.68 -2.51 -1.12
CA ILE A 160 -10.22 -2.61 -1.05
C ILE A 160 -9.82 -4.04 -0.64
N TYR A 161 -10.57 -4.68 0.25
CA TYR A 161 -10.25 -6.03 0.70
C TYR A 161 -10.45 -7.04 -0.42
N GLN A 162 -11.53 -6.88 -1.17
CA GLN A 162 -11.82 -7.69 -2.36
C GLN A 162 -10.73 -7.51 -3.42
N LEU A 163 -10.32 -6.27 -3.70
CA LEU A 163 -9.26 -5.96 -4.65
C LEU A 163 -7.94 -6.64 -4.25
N GLN A 164 -7.52 -6.48 -2.99
CA GLN A 164 -6.29 -7.09 -2.50
C GLN A 164 -6.34 -8.61 -2.53
N TYR A 165 -7.49 -9.20 -2.16
CA TYR A 165 -7.69 -10.65 -2.19
C TYR A 165 -7.60 -11.20 -3.62
N HIS A 166 -8.38 -10.66 -4.54
CA HIS A 166 -8.43 -11.16 -5.92
C HIS A 166 -7.12 -10.92 -6.69
N LEU A 167 -6.44 -9.81 -6.42
CA LEU A 167 -5.12 -9.54 -6.99
C LEU A 167 -4.08 -10.55 -6.50
N SER A 168 -4.05 -10.81 -5.19
CA SER A 168 -3.08 -11.74 -4.59
C SER A 168 -3.34 -13.19 -5.00
N ASP A 169 -4.61 -13.61 -5.05
CA ASP A 169 -5.02 -14.93 -5.52
C ASP A 169 -4.67 -15.14 -7.00
N ALA A 170 -4.89 -14.12 -7.83
CA ALA A 170 -4.49 -14.14 -9.23
C ALA A 170 -2.97 -14.26 -9.39
N TRP A 171 -2.19 -13.52 -8.60
CA TRP A 171 -0.73 -13.53 -8.63
C TRP A 171 -0.16 -14.90 -8.27
N ILE A 172 -0.67 -15.51 -7.18
CA ILE A 172 -0.31 -16.87 -6.78
C ILE A 172 -0.66 -17.86 -7.90
N GLY A 173 -1.86 -17.76 -8.48
CA GLY A 173 -2.27 -18.59 -9.60
C GLY A 173 -1.36 -18.47 -10.81
N PHE A 174 -0.91 -17.26 -11.14
CA PHE A 174 0.01 -17.00 -12.25
C PHE A 174 1.37 -17.65 -12.00
N LEU A 175 2.00 -17.38 -10.85
CA LEU A 175 3.34 -17.88 -10.52
C LEU A 175 3.38 -19.41 -10.32
N SER A 176 2.29 -20.00 -9.84
CA SER A 176 2.14 -21.46 -9.71
C SER A 176 1.75 -22.17 -11.03
N ASN A 177 1.73 -21.45 -12.15
CA ASN A 177 1.31 -21.93 -13.47
C ASN A 177 -0.14 -22.49 -13.50
N ASN A 178 -1.00 -22.03 -12.58
CA ASN A 178 -2.42 -22.34 -12.55
C ASN A 178 -3.22 -21.24 -13.26
N GLN A 179 -3.20 -21.26 -14.59
CA GLN A 179 -3.84 -20.25 -15.44
C GLN A 179 -5.34 -20.08 -15.17
N LYS A 180 -6.04 -21.17 -14.81
CA LYS A 180 -7.47 -21.13 -14.48
C LYS A 180 -7.72 -20.26 -13.25
N ARG A 181 -6.91 -20.43 -12.19
CA ARG A 181 -6.97 -19.62 -10.97
C ARG A 181 -6.61 -18.17 -11.25
N ALA A 182 -5.51 -17.94 -11.97
CA ALA A 182 -5.07 -16.60 -12.34
C ALA A 182 -6.18 -15.82 -13.06
N LEU A 183 -6.79 -16.43 -14.09
CA LEU A 183 -7.86 -15.81 -14.86
C LEU A 183 -9.12 -15.55 -14.02
N ALA A 184 -9.49 -16.47 -13.13
CA ALA A 184 -10.63 -16.28 -12.24
C ALA A 184 -10.42 -15.08 -11.30
N GLY A 185 -9.24 -14.98 -10.67
CA GLY A 185 -8.87 -13.86 -9.82
C GLY A 185 -8.88 -12.52 -10.57
N ILE A 186 -8.25 -12.45 -11.75
CA ILE A 186 -8.23 -11.22 -12.57
C ILE A 186 -9.64 -10.78 -12.97
N LYS A 187 -10.51 -11.72 -13.36
CA LYS A 187 -11.90 -11.40 -13.72
C LYS A 187 -12.65 -10.75 -12.55
N GLN A 188 -12.51 -11.31 -11.34
CA GLN A 188 -13.12 -10.75 -10.14
C GLN A 188 -12.53 -9.39 -9.77
N PHE A 189 -11.20 -9.25 -9.83
CA PHE A 189 -10.52 -7.97 -9.62
C PHE A 189 -11.08 -6.88 -10.55
N LEU A 190 -11.12 -7.16 -11.86
CA LEU A 190 -11.63 -6.20 -12.86
C LEU A 190 -13.13 -5.90 -12.65
N GLN A 191 -13.91 -6.88 -12.20
CA GLN A 191 -15.31 -6.66 -11.86
C GLN A 191 -15.41 -5.63 -10.73
N VAL A 192 -14.63 -5.76 -9.65
CA VAL A 192 -14.64 -4.81 -8.53
C VAL A 192 -14.20 -3.42 -8.98
N VAL A 193 -13.11 -3.32 -9.75
CA VAL A 193 -12.59 -2.02 -10.26
C VAL A 193 -13.60 -1.30 -11.16
N ARG A 194 -14.31 -2.01 -12.04
CA ARG A 194 -15.30 -1.38 -12.94
C ARG A 194 -16.48 -0.75 -12.19
N HIS A 195 -16.85 -1.27 -11.02
CA HIS A 195 -17.91 -0.68 -10.18
C HIS A 195 -17.44 0.58 -9.42
N GLU A 196 -16.19 1.01 -9.56
CA GLU A 196 -15.63 2.23 -8.96
C GLU A 196 -15.46 3.38 -9.98
N GLN A 197 -15.69 3.13 -11.29
CA GLN A 197 -15.51 4.12 -12.35
C GLN A 197 -16.78 4.92 -12.70
N ILE A 198 -17.70 5.15 -11.74
CA ILE A 198 -18.94 5.92 -11.96
C ILE A 198 -18.82 7.31 -11.36
#